data_AF-A0A2A2ZBJ9-F1
#
_entry.id   AF-A0A2A2ZBJ9-F1
#
_cell.length_a   1.000
_cell.length_b   1.000
_cell.length_c   1.000
_cell.angle_alpha   90.00
_cell.angle_beta   90.00
_cell.angle_gamma   90.00
#
_symmetry.space_group_name_H-M   'P 1'
#
loop_
_entity.id
_entity.type
_entity.pdbx_description
1 polymer ?
#
loop_
_entity_poly.entity_id
_entity_poly.type
_entity_poly.pdbx_seq_one_letter_code
_entity_poly.pdbx_strand_id
1 'polypeptide(L)'
;MPVFSGDDGREYLWSDLLARRVALGLQTEESARALKVSYEDYDEAEEGEKPPDPQMVESITAMERFVAQEADLAVAAAEGIGDKAVQFVALADQDAFNQMYPHARTPRGTPYPFTLQHVAVGRAAGELSRRGIDVEVYGGQHGDRRVDLAVRRQAVGLLKTMAGELLGIPHKRYYKWEAGIKWAPGRAGDPAGSSVPAGLIAEMQALDDFIVITAAELPVEMVDGVSVVYMLDDQADFEQLYPEARTLRDRIPYPLRIHRVAAARRASSLASAGHDVRIAVEE
;
A
#
# COMPACT_ATOMS: atom_id res chain seq x y z
N MET A 1 -12.48 -10.27 21.00
CA MET A 1 -11.67 -11.43 20.59
C MET A 1 -12.53 -12.23 19.62
N PRO A 2 -12.31 -12.15 18.30
CA PRO A 2 -12.90 -13.13 17.40
C PRO A 2 -12.23 -14.47 17.69
N VAL A 3 -13.05 -15.51 17.80
CA VAL A 3 -12.60 -16.90 17.87
C VAL A 3 -12.18 -17.27 16.45
N PHE A 4 -10.89 -17.47 16.22
CA PHE A 4 -10.41 -18.10 14.99
C PHE A 4 -10.81 -19.58 15.08
N SER A 5 -11.96 -19.94 14.50
CA SER A 5 -12.31 -21.34 14.30
C SER A 5 -11.34 -21.91 13.27
N GLY A 6 -10.59 -22.92 13.68
CA GLY A 6 -9.70 -23.64 12.77
C GLY A 6 -10.49 -24.24 11.60
N ASP A 7 -9.93 -24.05 10.41
CA ASP A 7 -10.26 -24.70 9.14
C ASP A 7 -11.74 -24.56 8.73
N ASP A 8 -12.06 -23.43 8.11
CA ASP A 8 -13.31 -23.20 7.38
C ASP A 8 -13.28 -23.77 5.94
N GLY A 9 -12.24 -24.54 5.58
CA GLY A 9 -12.11 -25.15 4.26
C GLY A 9 -11.81 -24.17 3.13
N ARG A 10 -11.40 -22.93 3.46
CA ARG A 10 -11.02 -21.92 2.46
C ARG A 10 -9.68 -22.25 1.82
N GLU A 11 -9.74 -22.63 0.54
CA GLU A 11 -8.54 -22.80 -0.27
C GLU A 11 -8.08 -21.44 -0.79
N TYR A 12 -7.10 -20.85 -0.09
CA TYR A 12 -6.44 -19.62 -0.51
C TYR A 12 -5.36 -19.89 -1.56
N LEU A 13 -5.17 -18.93 -2.46
CA LEU A 13 -4.19 -19.01 -3.54
C LEU A 13 -2.95 -18.16 -3.23
N TRP A 14 -1.83 -18.47 -3.88
CA TRP A 14 -0.61 -17.65 -3.81
C TRP A 14 -0.87 -16.18 -4.17
N SER A 15 -1.82 -15.95 -5.09
CA SER A 15 -2.28 -14.65 -5.55
C SER A 15 -2.97 -13.84 -4.46
N ASP A 16 -3.70 -14.49 -3.54
CA ASP A 16 -4.27 -13.82 -2.36
C ASP A 16 -3.17 -13.21 -1.49
N LEU A 17 -2.14 -14.02 -1.20
CA LEU A 17 -1.03 -13.60 -0.34
C LEU A 17 -0.24 -12.46 -0.99
N LEU A 18 0.17 -12.65 -2.25
CA LEU A 18 0.97 -11.71 -3.00
C LEU A 18 0.27 -10.36 -3.16
N ALA A 19 -0.96 -10.34 -3.68
CA ALA A 19 -1.66 -9.09 -3.97
C ALA A 19 -1.92 -8.27 -2.70
N ARG A 20 -2.32 -8.93 -1.61
CA ARG A 20 -2.58 -8.25 -0.34
C ARG A 20 -1.29 -7.74 0.30
N ARG A 21 -0.19 -8.51 0.31
CA ARG A 21 1.11 -8.00 0.77
C ARG A 21 1.53 -6.77 -0.02
N VAL A 22 1.39 -6.84 -1.34
CA VAL A 22 1.71 -5.73 -2.25
C VAL A 22 0.91 -4.47 -1.89
N ALA A 23 -0.39 -4.60 -1.62
CA ALA A 23 -1.26 -3.50 -1.23
C ALA A 23 -0.97 -2.90 0.16
N LEU A 24 -0.33 -3.70 1.03
CA LEU A 24 0.21 -3.25 2.31
C LEU A 24 1.59 -2.58 2.19
N GLY A 25 2.14 -2.46 0.98
CA GLY A 25 3.46 -1.84 0.75
C GLY A 25 4.61 -2.57 1.45
N LEU A 26 4.40 -3.82 1.87
CA LEU A 26 5.36 -4.61 2.63
C LEU A 26 6.35 -5.32 1.72
N GLN A 27 7.58 -5.44 2.21
CA GLN A 27 8.57 -6.35 1.66
C GLN A 27 8.27 -7.79 2.08
N THR A 28 8.77 -8.76 1.32
CA THR A 28 8.59 -10.19 1.61
C THR A 28 9.17 -10.54 2.98
N GLU A 29 10.39 -10.04 3.27
CA GLU A 29 11.10 -10.22 4.54
C GLU A 29 10.37 -9.60 5.74
N GLU A 30 9.74 -8.44 5.53
CA GLU A 30 8.96 -7.76 6.57
C GLU A 30 7.70 -8.57 6.92
N SER A 31 7.06 -9.14 5.90
CA SER A 31 5.86 -9.98 6.04
C SER A 31 6.20 -11.31 6.73
N ALA A 32 7.25 -11.99 6.26
CA ALA A 32 7.74 -13.22 6.89
C ALA A 32 8.06 -13.01 8.38
N ARG A 33 8.74 -11.90 8.71
CA ARG A 33 9.04 -11.52 10.10
C ARG A 33 7.78 -11.27 10.93
N ALA A 34 6.80 -10.53 10.39
CA ALA A 34 5.55 -10.24 11.10
C ALA A 34 4.75 -11.52 11.41
N LEU A 35 4.72 -12.46 10.47
CA LEU A 35 4.00 -13.72 10.58
C LEU A 35 4.76 -14.83 11.33
N LYS A 36 6.04 -14.60 11.65
CA LYS A 36 6.96 -15.59 12.23
C LYS A 36 7.04 -16.87 11.38
N VAL A 37 7.22 -16.69 10.08
CA VAL A 37 7.54 -17.75 9.12
C VAL A 37 8.93 -17.48 8.54
N SER A 38 9.58 -18.51 7.98
CA SER A 38 10.86 -18.28 7.31
C SER A 38 10.64 -17.45 6.04
N TYR A 39 11.69 -16.75 5.58
CA TYR A 39 11.62 -16.04 4.31
C TYR A 39 11.32 -17.01 3.16
N GLU A 40 12.06 -18.11 3.08
CA GLU A 40 11.93 -19.15 2.06
C GLU A 40 10.50 -19.72 2.04
N ASP A 41 9.94 -20.08 3.20
CA ASP A 41 8.57 -20.60 3.26
C ASP A 41 7.52 -19.61 2.75
N TYR A 42 7.74 -18.33 3.00
CA TYR A 42 6.84 -17.27 2.58
C TYR A 42 6.97 -16.99 1.08
N ASP A 43 8.20 -17.02 0.56
CA ASP A 43 8.54 -16.81 -0.84
C ASP A 43 7.93 -17.92 -1.72
N GLU A 44 8.18 -19.19 -1.37
CA GLU A 44 7.62 -20.37 -2.06
C GLU A 44 6.07 -20.33 -2.11
N ALA A 45 5.43 -19.84 -1.05
CA ALA A 45 3.98 -19.70 -0.99
C ALA A 45 3.43 -18.54 -1.84
N GLU A 46 4.18 -17.43 -1.97
CA GLU A 46 3.81 -16.32 -2.85
C GLU A 46 4.11 -16.58 -4.33
N GLU A 47 5.05 -17.47 -4.63
CA GLU A 47 5.37 -17.91 -6.00
C GLU A 47 4.48 -19.06 -6.49
N GLY A 48 3.65 -19.62 -5.61
CA GLY A 48 2.76 -20.73 -5.95
C GLY A 48 3.46 -22.09 -6.01
N GLU A 49 4.70 -22.20 -5.51
CA GLU A 49 5.42 -23.47 -5.38
C GLU A 49 4.77 -24.38 -4.33
N LYS A 50 4.08 -23.78 -3.35
CA LYS A 50 3.24 -24.49 -2.37
C LYS A 50 1.99 -23.69 -2.00
N PRO A 51 0.91 -24.35 -1.54
CA PRO A 51 -0.26 -23.63 -1.05
C PRO A 51 0.09 -22.79 0.18
N PRO A 52 -0.41 -21.55 0.29
CA PRO A 52 -0.19 -20.73 1.47
C PRO A 52 -0.92 -21.30 2.69
N ASP A 53 -0.30 -21.20 3.87
CA ASP A 53 -0.98 -21.48 5.14
C ASP A 53 -2.17 -20.50 5.31
N PRO A 54 -3.41 -20.98 5.54
CA PRO A 54 -4.56 -20.11 5.76
C PRO A 54 -4.33 -19.03 6.82
N GLN A 55 -3.58 -19.33 7.89
CA GLN A 55 -3.26 -18.34 8.92
C GLN A 55 -2.42 -17.17 8.40
N MET A 56 -1.59 -17.40 7.37
CA MET A 56 -0.81 -16.34 6.72
C MET A 56 -1.74 -15.38 5.98
N VAL A 57 -2.65 -15.91 5.17
CA VAL A 57 -3.58 -15.12 4.37
C VAL A 57 -4.59 -14.39 5.25
N GLU A 58 -5.12 -15.03 6.29
CA GLU A 58 -5.98 -14.40 7.29
C GLU A 58 -5.27 -13.25 8.01
N SER A 59 -4.00 -13.45 8.40
CA SER A 59 -3.22 -12.42 9.09
C SER A 59 -2.97 -11.20 8.21
N ILE A 60 -2.61 -11.42 6.94
CA ILE A 60 -2.42 -10.34 5.96
C ILE A 60 -3.75 -9.64 5.65
N THR A 61 -4.85 -10.39 5.55
CA THR A 61 -6.20 -9.84 5.40
C THR A 61 -6.62 -8.98 6.60
N ALA A 62 -6.26 -9.38 7.82
CA ALA A 62 -6.49 -8.59 9.03
C ALA A 62 -5.67 -7.30 9.05
N MET A 63 -4.41 -7.35 8.61
CA MET A 63 -3.57 -6.15 8.44
C MET A 63 -4.15 -5.19 7.39
N GLU A 64 -4.68 -5.71 6.29
CA GLU A 64 -5.35 -4.90 5.27
C GLU A 64 -6.61 -4.22 5.81
N ARG A 65 -7.42 -4.96 6.59
CA ARG A 65 -8.59 -4.39 7.27
C ARG A 65 -8.20 -3.27 8.23
N PHE A 66 -7.12 -3.46 8.99
CA PHE A 66 -6.57 -2.41 9.85
C PHE A 66 -6.21 -1.15 9.04
N VAL A 67 -5.48 -1.30 7.93
CA VAL A 67 -5.11 -0.17 7.06
C VAL A 67 -6.33 0.55 6.49
N ALA A 68 -7.34 -0.20 6.04
CA ALA A 68 -8.57 0.39 5.50
C ALA A 68 -9.33 1.20 6.58
N GLN A 69 -9.49 0.62 7.77
CA GLN A 69 -10.15 1.30 8.90
C GLN A 69 -9.40 2.57 9.33
N GLU A 70 -8.08 2.52 9.44
CA GLU A 70 -7.28 3.68 9.82
C GLU A 70 -7.31 4.78 8.74
N ALA A 71 -7.33 4.40 7.46
CA ALA A 71 -7.50 5.36 6.37
C ALA A 71 -8.88 6.05 6.44
N ASP A 72 -9.96 5.30 6.63
CA ASP A 72 -11.33 5.84 6.73
C ASP A 72 -11.47 6.76 7.94
N LEU A 73 -10.92 6.39 9.09
CA LEU A 73 -10.89 7.24 10.29
C LEU A 73 -10.12 8.54 10.05
N ALA A 74 -8.99 8.48 9.35
CA ALA A 74 -8.20 9.66 9.02
C ALA A 74 -8.93 10.60 8.05
N VAL A 75 -9.63 10.06 7.04
CA VAL A 75 -10.47 10.85 6.12
C VAL A 75 -11.64 11.49 6.86
N ALA A 76 -12.37 10.73 7.68
CA ALA A 76 -13.51 11.24 8.45
C ALA A 76 -13.08 12.33 9.46
N ALA A 77 -11.92 12.18 10.10
CA ALA A 77 -11.38 13.19 10.99
C ALA A 77 -11.04 14.51 10.26
N ALA A 78 -10.56 14.41 9.01
CA ALA A 78 -10.23 15.56 8.19
C ALA A 78 -11.47 16.36 7.73
N GLU A 79 -12.60 15.70 7.46
CA GLU A 79 -13.86 16.37 7.09
C GLU A 79 -14.35 17.35 8.17
N GLY A 80 -14.00 17.11 9.44
CA GLY A 80 -14.35 18.00 10.55
C GLY A 80 -13.57 19.33 10.60
N ILE A 81 -12.54 19.52 9.76
CA ILE A 81 -11.58 20.63 9.84
C ILE A 81 -11.95 21.82 8.92
N GLY A 82 -12.87 21.63 7.96
CA GLY A 82 -13.32 22.66 7.01
C GLY A 82 -12.29 22.99 5.91
N ASP A 83 -12.28 24.22 5.39
CA ASP A 83 -11.47 24.66 4.22
C ASP A 83 -9.94 24.77 4.48
N LYS A 84 -9.43 24.22 5.58
CA LYS A 84 -8.00 24.31 5.90
C LYS A 84 -7.24 23.12 5.32
N ALA A 85 -5.99 23.35 4.93
CA ALA A 85 -5.08 22.26 4.61
C ALA A 85 -4.99 21.27 5.78
N VAL A 86 -5.07 19.98 5.46
CA VAL A 86 -5.05 18.87 6.42
C VAL A 86 -3.61 18.46 6.65
N GLN A 87 -3.21 18.34 7.92
CA GLN A 87 -1.88 17.86 8.29
C GLN A 87 -2.00 16.51 9.00
N PHE A 88 -1.40 15.48 8.40
CA PHE A 88 -1.24 14.18 9.03
C PHE A 88 0.13 14.05 9.68
N VAL A 89 0.17 13.28 10.77
CA VAL A 89 1.42 12.87 11.44
C VAL A 89 1.61 11.37 11.25
N ALA A 90 2.59 11.00 10.45
CA ALA A 90 3.04 9.62 10.27
C ALA A 90 4.00 9.22 11.41
N LEU A 91 3.82 8.02 11.93
CA LEU A 91 4.61 7.52 13.05
C LEU A 91 6.08 7.32 12.65
N ALA A 92 7.00 7.62 13.58
CA ALA A 92 8.42 7.61 13.28
C ALA A 92 9.02 6.20 13.18
N ASP A 93 8.54 5.27 14.02
CA ASP A 93 9.12 3.94 14.20
C ASP A 93 8.12 2.95 14.83
N GLN A 94 8.60 1.73 15.04
CA GLN A 94 7.84 0.62 15.61
C GLN A 94 7.45 0.85 17.08
N ASP A 95 8.24 1.58 17.87
CA ASP A 95 7.93 1.81 19.27
C ASP A 95 6.77 2.80 19.41
N ALA A 96 6.76 3.87 18.61
CA ALA A 96 5.63 4.78 18.51
C ALA A 96 4.35 4.06 18.06
N PHE A 97 4.47 3.15 17.09
CA PHE A 97 3.35 2.32 16.63
C PHE A 97 2.82 1.39 17.71
N ASN A 98 3.70 0.68 18.43
CA ASN A 98 3.29 -0.23 19.50
C ASN A 98 2.59 0.51 20.66
N GLN A 99 2.99 1.76 20.91
CA GLN A 99 2.34 2.61 21.91
C GLN A 99 0.95 3.08 21.47
N MET A 100 0.81 3.50 20.20
CA MET A 100 -0.46 3.99 19.65
C MET A 100 -1.46 2.84 19.42
N TYR A 101 -0.98 1.70 18.94
CA TYR A 101 -1.79 0.55 18.53
C TYR A 101 -1.37 -0.72 19.27
N PRO A 102 -1.55 -0.79 20.61
CA PRO A 102 -1.08 -1.93 21.41
C PRO A 102 -1.74 -3.27 21.01
N HIS A 103 -2.92 -3.19 20.38
CA HIS A 103 -3.71 -4.34 19.93
C HIS A 103 -3.47 -4.73 18.46
N ALA A 104 -2.74 -3.94 17.67
CA ALA A 104 -2.42 -4.25 16.28
C ALA A 104 -1.34 -5.36 16.23
N ARG A 105 -1.80 -6.61 16.37
CA ARG A 105 -0.95 -7.79 16.51
C ARG A 105 -1.50 -8.97 15.71
N THR A 106 -0.59 -9.81 15.22
CA THR A 106 -0.95 -11.10 14.61
C THR A 106 -1.53 -12.05 15.67
N PRO A 107 -2.21 -13.13 15.27
CA PRO A 107 -2.69 -14.15 16.21
C PRO A 107 -1.57 -14.73 17.10
N ARG A 108 -0.32 -14.75 16.61
CA ARG A 108 0.88 -15.18 17.34
C ARG A 108 1.50 -14.09 18.23
N GLY A 109 0.79 -12.98 18.44
CA GLY A 109 1.16 -11.86 19.30
C GLY A 109 2.25 -10.93 18.75
N THR A 110 2.72 -11.13 17.51
CA THR A 110 3.71 -10.25 16.88
C THR A 110 3.06 -8.91 16.55
N PRO A 111 3.65 -7.76 16.89
CA PRO A 111 3.16 -6.47 16.43
C PRO A 111 3.06 -6.39 14.91
N TYR A 112 2.04 -5.70 14.42
CA TYR A 112 2.00 -5.29 13.01
C TYR A 112 3.15 -4.33 12.70
N PRO A 113 3.69 -4.37 11.47
CA PRO A 113 4.71 -3.40 11.06
C PRO A 113 4.17 -1.96 11.10
N PHE A 114 4.97 -1.01 11.60
CA PHE A 114 4.55 0.40 11.66
C PHE A 114 4.28 1.02 10.27
N THR A 115 4.85 0.43 9.22
CA THR A 115 4.64 0.81 7.82
C THR A 115 3.16 0.72 7.43
N LEU A 116 2.34 -0.10 8.10
CA LEU A 116 0.90 -0.14 7.88
C LEU A 116 0.23 1.21 8.16
N GLN A 117 0.67 1.97 9.17
CA GLN A 117 0.13 3.31 9.43
C GLN A 117 0.52 4.29 8.32
N HIS A 118 1.71 4.14 7.73
CA HIS A 118 2.11 4.97 6.60
C HIS A 118 1.25 4.70 5.37
N VAL A 119 0.92 3.43 5.10
CA VAL A 119 0.00 3.06 4.02
C VAL A 119 -1.38 3.66 4.27
N ALA A 120 -1.91 3.57 5.49
CA ALA A 120 -3.20 4.15 5.84
C ALA A 120 -3.22 5.68 5.62
N VAL A 121 -2.20 6.40 6.12
CA VAL A 121 -2.06 7.85 5.92
C VAL A 121 -1.92 8.20 4.44
N GLY A 122 -1.15 7.43 3.66
CA GLY A 122 -0.99 7.67 2.22
C GLY A 122 -2.30 7.46 1.45
N ARG A 123 -3.09 6.44 1.80
CA ARG A 123 -4.43 6.21 1.23
C ARG A 123 -5.38 7.35 1.57
N ALA A 124 -5.40 7.79 2.83
CA ALA A 124 -6.21 8.94 3.26
C ALA A 124 -5.79 10.23 2.55
N ALA A 125 -4.49 10.47 2.40
CA ALA A 125 -3.96 11.62 1.67
C ALA A 125 -4.37 11.60 0.19
N GLY A 126 -4.33 10.42 -0.46
CA GLY A 126 -4.80 10.24 -1.84
C GLY A 126 -6.29 10.56 -1.99
N GLU A 127 -7.11 10.09 -1.05
CA GLU A 127 -8.55 10.32 -1.05
C GLU A 127 -8.92 11.78 -0.82
N LEU A 128 -8.32 12.44 0.17
CA LEU A 128 -8.55 13.85 0.42
C LEU A 128 -8.09 14.73 -0.76
N SER A 129 -6.95 14.40 -1.38
CA SER A 129 -6.49 15.11 -2.58
C SER A 129 -7.44 14.96 -3.77
N ARG A 130 -8.05 13.78 -3.99
CA ARG A 130 -9.12 13.61 -5.00
C ARG A 130 -10.33 14.51 -4.74
N ARG A 131 -10.63 14.80 -3.47
CA ARG A 131 -11.70 15.72 -3.05
C ARG A 131 -11.30 17.19 -3.13
N GLY A 132 -10.10 17.51 -3.62
CA GLY A 132 -9.59 18.87 -3.73
C GLY A 132 -9.08 19.45 -2.41
N ILE A 133 -8.79 18.62 -1.41
CA ILE A 133 -8.25 19.04 -0.12
C ILE A 133 -6.72 18.98 -0.15
N ASP A 134 -6.07 20.09 0.19
CA ASP A 134 -4.62 20.15 0.35
C ASP A 134 -4.18 19.33 1.57
N VAL A 135 -3.27 18.38 1.34
CA VAL A 135 -2.76 17.48 2.39
C VAL A 135 -1.25 17.62 2.53
N GLU A 136 -0.80 17.67 3.76
CA GLU A 136 0.60 17.60 4.12
C GLU A 136 0.83 16.49 5.13
N VAL A 137 1.89 15.71 4.96
CA VAL A 137 2.24 14.63 5.87
C VAL A 137 3.62 14.86 6.47
N TYR A 138 3.64 14.90 7.80
CA TYR A 138 4.84 15.09 8.60
C TYR A 138 5.17 13.82 9.38
N GLY A 139 6.45 13.60 9.66
CA GLY A 139 6.92 12.45 10.42
C GLY A 139 8.30 12.70 11.03
N GLY A 140 8.94 11.62 11.46
CA GLY A 140 10.14 11.68 12.29
C GLY A 140 9.82 11.87 13.76
N GLN A 141 10.82 11.70 14.63
CA GLN A 141 10.64 11.69 16.09
C GLN A 141 9.95 12.96 16.64
N HIS A 142 10.07 14.09 15.94
CA HIS A 142 9.48 15.37 16.33
C HIS A 142 8.40 15.90 15.37
N GLY A 143 7.99 15.11 14.36
CA GLY A 143 7.02 15.56 13.35
C GLY A 143 7.52 16.72 12.48
N ASP A 144 8.84 16.86 12.32
CA ASP A 144 9.48 18.00 11.66
C ASP A 144 9.89 17.72 10.21
N ARG A 145 9.69 16.48 9.74
CA ARG A 145 10.10 16.03 8.40
C ARG A 145 8.88 15.82 7.51
N ARG A 146 8.88 16.42 6.31
CA ARG A 146 7.88 16.10 5.28
C ARG A 146 8.13 14.71 4.73
N VAL A 147 7.12 13.84 4.87
CA VAL A 147 7.16 12.43 4.46
C VAL A 147 6.03 12.05 3.51
N ASP A 148 5.33 13.04 2.93
CA ASP A 148 4.29 12.87 1.89
C ASP A 148 4.67 11.84 0.82
N LEU A 149 5.89 11.96 0.26
CA LEU A 149 6.35 11.05 -0.79
C LEU A 149 6.44 9.60 -0.30
N ALA A 150 6.91 9.39 0.94
CA ALA A 150 7.11 8.06 1.50
C ALA A 150 5.77 7.35 1.73
N VAL A 151 4.83 8.03 2.38
CA VAL A 151 3.51 7.47 2.69
C VAL A 151 2.70 7.21 1.42
N ARG A 152 2.75 8.12 0.44
CA ARG A 152 2.04 7.96 -0.84
C ARG A 152 2.65 6.84 -1.68
N ARG A 153 3.98 6.71 -1.73
CA ARG A 153 4.65 5.56 -2.38
C ARG A 153 4.20 4.24 -1.76
N GLN A 154 4.18 4.14 -0.43
CA GLN A 154 3.77 2.91 0.26
C GLN A 154 2.29 2.59 0.00
N ALA A 155 1.42 3.61 -0.03
CA ALA A 155 0.01 3.44 -0.33
C ALA A 155 -0.27 2.88 -1.73
N VAL A 156 0.56 3.21 -2.72
CA VAL A 156 0.51 2.64 -4.09
C VAL A 156 1.33 1.35 -4.21
N GLY A 157 1.80 0.79 -3.10
CA GLY A 157 2.48 -0.51 -3.05
C GLY A 157 3.90 -0.54 -3.59
N LEU A 158 4.47 0.58 -4.06
CA LEU A 158 5.81 0.60 -4.64
C LEU A 158 6.91 0.46 -3.58
N LEU A 159 7.97 -0.28 -3.87
CA LEU A 159 9.21 -0.25 -3.09
C LEU A 159 10.05 0.97 -3.46
N LYS A 160 10.97 1.39 -2.57
CA LYS A 160 11.77 2.61 -2.78
C LYS A 160 12.63 2.58 -4.05
N THR A 161 13.24 1.43 -4.35
CA THR A 161 14.04 1.22 -5.57
C THR A 161 13.15 1.32 -6.81
N MET A 162 12.03 0.58 -6.82
CA MET A 162 11.06 0.60 -7.91
C MET A 162 10.54 2.00 -8.21
N ALA A 163 10.22 2.79 -7.17
CA ALA A 163 9.76 4.16 -7.38
C ALA A 163 10.85 5.08 -7.93
N GLY A 164 12.10 4.91 -7.48
CA GLY A 164 13.25 5.63 -8.06
C GLY A 164 13.44 5.30 -9.54
N GLU A 165 13.38 4.02 -9.90
CA GLU A 165 13.51 3.52 -11.28
C GLU A 165 12.36 4.01 -12.16
N LEU A 166 11.10 3.83 -11.72
CA LEU A 166 9.89 4.27 -12.42
C LEU A 166 9.93 5.77 -12.75
N LEU A 167 10.45 6.57 -11.83
CA LEU A 167 10.50 8.03 -11.95
C LEU A 167 11.83 8.54 -12.54
N GLY A 168 12.75 7.66 -12.92
CA GLY A 168 14.08 8.02 -13.45
C GLY A 168 14.92 8.87 -12.47
N ILE A 169 14.75 8.67 -11.16
CA ILE A 169 15.44 9.42 -10.11
C ILE A 169 16.54 8.54 -9.48
N PRO A 170 17.79 9.02 -9.41
CA PRO A 170 18.85 8.28 -8.71
C PRO A 170 18.47 7.97 -7.26
N HIS A 171 18.68 6.72 -6.82
CA HIS A 171 18.20 6.21 -5.52
C HIS A 171 18.59 7.12 -4.35
N LYS A 172 19.84 7.58 -4.31
CA LYS A 172 20.34 8.49 -3.25
C LYS A 172 19.54 9.80 -3.17
N ARG A 173 19.05 10.31 -4.30
CA ARG A 173 18.23 11.53 -4.36
C ARG A 173 16.80 11.24 -3.90
N TYR A 174 16.20 10.17 -4.42
CA TYR A 174 14.85 9.73 -4.04
C TYR A 174 14.74 9.47 -2.53
N TYR A 175 15.70 8.73 -1.97
CA TYR A 175 15.68 8.32 -0.56
C TYR A 175 15.77 9.53 0.39
N LYS A 176 16.53 10.56 0.00
CA LYS A 176 16.63 11.79 0.79
C LYS A 176 15.33 12.58 0.79
N TRP A 177 14.65 12.64 -0.36
CA TRP A 177 13.35 13.29 -0.48
C TRP A 177 12.29 12.60 0.38
N GLU A 178 12.22 11.27 0.35
CA GLU A 178 11.33 10.52 1.24
C GLU A 178 11.61 10.74 2.71
N ALA A 179 12.90 10.82 3.08
CA ALA A 179 13.31 11.02 4.46
C ALA A 179 13.12 12.47 4.95
N GLY A 180 12.64 13.39 4.10
CA GLY A 180 12.50 14.81 4.41
C GLY A 180 13.82 15.50 4.75
N ILE A 181 14.96 14.99 4.26
CA ILE A 181 16.30 15.49 4.61
C ILE A 181 16.61 16.74 3.79
N LYS A 182 16.95 17.85 4.48
CA LYS A 182 17.34 19.10 3.82
C LYS A 182 18.75 19.06 3.22
N TRP A 183 18.91 19.56 2.00
CA TRP A 183 20.24 19.80 1.40
C TRP A 183 20.84 21.07 2.00
N ALA A 184 22.17 21.09 2.21
CA ALA A 184 22.88 22.31 2.54
C ALA A 184 22.74 23.33 1.39
N PRO A 185 22.55 24.63 1.67
CA PRO A 185 22.51 25.66 0.64
C PRO A 185 23.85 25.71 -0.12
N GLY A 186 23.82 25.84 -1.45
CA GLY A 186 25.02 26.18 -2.25
C GLY A 186 25.47 25.20 -3.33
N ARG A 187 24.72 24.14 -3.66
CA ARG A 187 24.95 23.42 -4.93
C ARG A 187 24.36 24.25 -6.08
N ALA A 188 25.21 24.72 -6.98
CA ALA A 188 24.80 25.41 -8.21
C ALA A 188 23.79 24.53 -8.97
N GLY A 189 22.56 25.04 -9.15
CA GLY A 189 21.44 24.35 -9.80
C GLY A 189 20.20 24.10 -8.93
N ASP A 190 20.23 24.41 -7.63
CA ASP A 190 19.08 24.18 -6.72
C ASP A 190 18.67 25.46 -5.96
N PRO A 191 17.86 26.36 -6.57
CA PRO A 191 17.48 27.62 -5.95
C PRO A 191 16.40 27.49 -4.86
N ALA A 192 15.87 26.29 -4.57
CA ALA A 192 14.77 26.07 -3.64
C ALA A 192 14.92 24.76 -2.83
N GLY A 193 16.11 24.57 -2.27
CA GLY A 193 16.58 23.36 -1.60
C GLY A 193 15.52 22.52 -0.87
N SER A 194 15.70 21.20 -0.96
CA SER A 194 15.12 20.16 -0.08
C SER A 194 13.63 19.83 -0.13
N SER A 195 12.80 20.58 -0.83
CA SER A 195 11.39 20.19 -0.99
C SER A 195 11.25 19.04 -1.99
N VAL A 196 10.31 18.12 -1.72
CA VAL A 196 9.88 17.13 -2.72
C VAL A 196 9.24 17.91 -3.88
N PRO A 197 9.66 17.73 -5.13
CA PRO A 197 9.01 18.40 -6.25
C PRO A 197 7.52 18.05 -6.30
N ALA A 198 6.64 19.05 -6.44
CA ALA A 198 5.19 18.84 -6.50
C ALA A 198 4.78 17.84 -7.60
N GLY A 199 5.52 17.81 -8.72
CA GLY A 199 5.34 16.82 -9.77
C GLY A 199 5.49 15.37 -9.30
N LEU A 200 6.33 15.06 -8.31
CA LEU A 200 6.44 13.70 -7.77
C LEU A 200 5.24 13.31 -6.91
N ILE A 201 4.66 14.27 -6.18
CA ILE A 201 3.43 14.03 -5.43
C ILE A 201 2.27 13.79 -6.41
N ALA A 202 2.20 14.58 -7.49
CA ALA A 202 1.24 14.36 -8.57
C ALA A 202 1.39 12.99 -9.25
N GLU A 203 2.62 12.50 -9.46
CA GLU A 203 2.86 11.14 -9.99
C GLU A 203 2.33 10.06 -9.02
N MET A 204 2.56 10.20 -7.71
CA MET A 204 2.01 9.25 -6.73
C MET A 204 0.48 9.34 -6.64
N GLN A 205 -0.10 10.53 -6.78
CA GLN A 205 -1.55 10.72 -6.86
C GLN A 205 -2.12 10.03 -8.10
N ALA A 206 -1.50 10.19 -9.27
CA ALA A 206 -1.96 9.55 -10.51
C ALA A 206 -1.94 8.02 -10.42
N LEU A 207 -0.91 7.45 -9.80
CA LEU A 207 -0.87 6.00 -9.49
C LEU A 207 -2.01 5.57 -8.56
N ASP A 208 -2.29 6.34 -7.50
CA ASP A 208 -3.38 6.03 -6.57
C ASP A 208 -4.76 6.16 -7.24
N ASP A 209 -4.95 7.17 -8.09
CA ASP A 209 -6.18 7.39 -8.85
C ASP A 209 -6.42 6.24 -9.84
N PHE A 210 -5.37 5.82 -10.56
CA PHE A 210 -5.44 4.63 -11.41
C PHE A 210 -5.86 3.39 -10.59
N ILE A 211 -5.21 3.14 -9.45
CA ILE A 211 -5.55 2.01 -8.58
C ILE A 211 -7.03 2.05 -8.15
N VAL A 212 -7.54 3.22 -7.76
CA VAL A 212 -8.94 3.36 -7.31
C VAL A 212 -9.93 3.10 -8.45
N ILE A 213 -9.67 3.67 -9.63
CA ILE A 213 -10.51 3.46 -10.82
C ILE A 213 -10.49 1.98 -11.23
N THR A 214 -9.29 1.42 -11.41
CA THR A 214 -9.13 0.01 -11.80
C THR A 214 -9.77 -0.93 -10.78
N ALA A 215 -9.57 -0.71 -9.48
CA ALA A 215 -10.20 -1.53 -8.45
C ALA A 215 -11.73 -1.51 -8.51
N ALA A 216 -12.34 -0.38 -8.88
CA ALA A 216 -13.78 -0.27 -9.01
C ALA A 216 -14.33 -1.07 -10.21
N GLU A 217 -13.54 -1.15 -11.29
CA GLU A 217 -13.90 -1.75 -12.57
C GLU A 217 -13.49 -3.22 -12.73
N LEU A 218 -12.58 -3.72 -11.88
CA LEU A 218 -12.12 -5.11 -11.95
C LEU A 218 -13.30 -6.11 -11.88
N PRO A 219 -13.33 -7.10 -12.79
CA PRO A 219 -14.39 -8.09 -12.83
C PRO A 219 -14.38 -8.92 -11.55
N VAL A 220 -15.58 -9.30 -11.12
CA VAL A 220 -15.81 -10.17 -9.97
C VAL A 220 -16.73 -11.27 -10.42
N GLU A 221 -16.26 -12.51 -10.35
CA GLU A 221 -17.09 -13.68 -10.63
C GLU A 221 -17.51 -14.37 -9.34
N MET A 222 -18.70 -14.96 -9.33
CA MET A 222 -19.17 -15.75 -8.21
C MET A 222 -18.95 -17.23 -8.50
N VAL A 223 -18.01 -17.86 -7.79
CA VAL A 223 -17.67 -19.28 -7.95
C VAL A 223 -17.90 -19.99 -6.62
N ASP A 224 -18.84 -20.94 -6.59
CA ASP A 224 -19.21 -21.71 -5.39
C ASP A 224 -19.50 -20.85 -4.14
N GLY A 225 -20.13 -19.68 -4.35
CA GLY A 225 -20.47 -18.75 -3.27
C GLY A 225 -19.32 -17.84 -2.83
N VAL A 226 -18.17 -17.89 -3.49
CA VAL A 226 -17.00 -17.03 -3.25
C VAL A 226 -16.88 -16.02 -4.38
N SER A 227 -16.69 -14.74 -4.02
CA SER A 227 -16.39 -13.67 -4.98
C SER A 227 -14.92 -13.74 -5.39
N VAL A 228 -14.64 -14.04 -6.65
CA VAL A 228 -13.29 -14.14 -7.20
C VAL A 228 -12.95 -12.86 -7.95
N VAL A 229 -11.90 -12.18 -7.50
CA VAL A 229 -11.31 -11.01 -8.17
C VAL A 229 -10.13 -11.50 -9.00
N TYR A 230 -10.14 -11.26 -10.30
CA TYR A 230 -9.05 -11.66 -11.18
C TYR A 230 -7.99 -10.57 -11.25
N MET A 231 -6.72 -10.97 -11.16
CA MET A 231 -5.56 -10.13 -11.39
C MET A 231 -4.72 -10.66 -12.55
N LEU A 232 -4.04 -9.75 -13.24
CA LEU A 232 -3.00 -10.11 -14.20
C LEU A 232 -1.72 -10.56 -13.48
N ASP A 233 -0.99 -11.48 -14.09
CA ASP A 233 0.30 -11.98 -13.63
C ASP A 233 1.47 -11.63 -14.57
N ASP A 234 1.20 -11.23 -15.81
CA ASP A 234 2.17 -10.78 -16.81
C ASP A 234 2.18 -9.25 -17.06
N GLN A 235 3.38 -8.69 -17.28
CA GLN A 235 3.58 -7.26 -17.50
C GLN A 235 3.13 -6.82 -18.90
N ALA A 236 3.34 -7.63 -19.94
CA ALA A 236 2.94 -7.29 -21.30
C ALA A 236 1.42 -7.26 -21.44
N ASP A 237 0.72 -8.21 -20.81
CA ASP A 237 -0.74 -8.22 -20.76
C ASP A 237 -1.29 -7.00 -20.03
N PHE A 238 -0.65 -6.59 -18.92
CA PHE A 238 -1.00 -5.34 -18.23
C PHE A 238 -0.84 -4.11 -19.11
N GLU A 239 0.28 -4.00 -19.84
CA GLU A 239 0.52 -2.87 -20.75
C GLU A 239 -0.42 -2.87 -21.96
N GLN A 240 -0.86 -4.04 -22.40
CA GLN A 240 -1.84 -4.18 -23.48
C GLN A 240 -3.25 -3.80 -23.01
N LEU A 241 -3.67 -4.25 -21.84
CA LEU A 241 -5.01 -4.01 -21.30
C LEU A 241 -5.18 -2.57 -20.80
N TYR A 242 -4.12 -1.98 -20.21
CA TYR A 242 -4.12 -0.63 -19.65
C TYR A 242 -3.05 0.26 -20.30
N PRO A 243 -3.18 0.59 -21.61
CA PRO A 243 -2.18 1.37 -22.32
C PRO A 243 -1.96 2.79 -21.75
N GLU A 244 -2.94 3.31 -21.00
CA GLU A 244 -2.90 4.59 -20.31
C GLU A 244 -2.12 4.57 -18.98
N ALA A 245 -1.89 3.39 -18.39
CA ALA A 245 -1.21 3.19 -17.09
C ALA A 245 0.28 3.52 -17.17
N ARG A 246 0.59 4.81 -17.22
CA ARG A 246 1.92 5.35 -17.51
C ARG A 246 2.19 6.60 -16.69
N THR A 247 3.46 6.84 -16.34
CA THR A 247 3.88 8.07 -15.64
C THR A 247 3.47 9.32 -16.42
N LEU A 248 3.12 10.38 -15.70
CA LEU A 248 2.67 11.63 -16.29
C LEU A 248 3.79 12.28 -17.11
N ARG A 249 5.03 12.26 -16.58
CA ARG A 249 6.17 12.96 -17.18
C ARG A 249 6.71 12.29 -18.44
N ASP A 250 7.03 11.00 -18.34
CA ASP A 250 7.85 10.30 -19.35
C ASP A 250 7.10 9.15 -20.03
N ARG A 251 5.82 8.93 -19.67
CA ARG A 251 4.98 7.86 -20.21
C ARG A 251 5.56 6.45 -20.03
N ILE A 252 6.39 6.27 -19.00
CA ILE A 252 6.94 4.96 -18.61
C ILE A 252 5.77 4.12 -18.07
N PRO A 253 5.57 2.88 -18.55
CA PRO A 253 4.56 1.98 -18.02
C PRO A 253 4.64 1.83 -16.50
N TYR A 254 3.49 1.78 -15.85
CA TYR A 254 3.42 1.35 -14.46
C TYR A 254 3.84 -0.13 -14.36
N PRO A 255 4.48 -0.53 -13.26
CA PRO A 255 4.74 -1.94 -13.03
C PRO A 255 3.42 -2.66 -12.73
N LEU A 256 3.29 -3.91 -13.18
CA LEU A 256 2.15 -4.79 -12.91
C LEU A 256 1.75 -4.84 -11.42
N ARG A 257 2.73 -4.62 -10.54
CA ARG A 257 2.51 -4.47 -9.10
C ARG A 257 1.36 -3.50 -8.75
N ILE A 258 1.17 -2.43 -9.53
CA ILE A 258 0.08 -1.46 -9.35
C ILE A 258 -1.29 -2.11 -9.58
N HIS A 259 -1.42 -2.96 -10.59
CA HIS A 259 -2.63 -3.76 -10.83
C HIS A 259 -2.93 -4.72 -9.66
N ARG A 260 -1.89 -5.36 -9.10
CA ARG A 260 -2.03 -6.23 -7.93
C ARG A 260 -2.56 -5.46 -6.70
N VAL A 261 -2.16 -4.20 -6.53
CA VAL A 261 -2.76 -3.32 -5.49
C VAL A 261 -4.24 -3.10 -5.76
N ALA A 262 -4.63 -2.83 -7.00
CA ALA A 262 -6.04 -2.64 -7.38
C ALA A 262 -6.89 -3.88 -7.07
N ALA A 263 -6.40 -5.07 -7.43
CA ALA A 263 -7.07 -6.34 -7.13
C ALA A 263 -7.28 -6.55 -5.62
N ALA A 264 -6.24 -6.29 -4.81
CA ALA A 264 -6.36 -6.39 -3.35
C ALA A 264 -7.33 -5.35 -2.77
N ARG A 265 -7.31 -4.10 -3.24
CA ARG A 265 -8.29 -3.08 -2.79
C ARG A 265 -9.72 -3.46 -3.15
N ARG A 266 -9.96 -4.02 -4.35
CA ARG A 266 -11.25 -4.56 -4.74
C ARG A 266 -11.68 -5.69 -3.81
N ALA A 267 -10.77 -6.64 -3.56
CA ALA A 267 -11.04 -7.77 -2.68
C ALA A 267 -11.36 -7.33 -1.24
N SER A 268 -10.62 -6.34 -0.73
CA SER A 268 -10.84 -5.75 0.60
C SER A 268 -12.20 -5.05 0.72
N SER A 269 -12.62 -4.32 -0.32
CA SER A 269 -13.93 -3.67 -0.36
C SER A 269 -15.07 -4.69 -0.32
N LEU A 270 -14.97 -5.78 -1.09
CA LEU A 270 -15.95 -6.86 -1.09
C LEU A 270 -16.00 -7.57 0.27
N ALA A 271 -14.84 -7.87 0.86
CA ALA A 271 -14.76 -8.51 2.17
C ALA A 271 -15.37 -7.62 3.27
N SER A 272 -15.18 -6.31 3.18
CA SER A 272 -15.78 -5.32 4.10
C SER A 272 -17.30 -5.23 3.96
N ALA A 273 -17.83 -5.52 2.76
CA ALA A 273 -19.26 -5.66 2.51
C ALA A 273 -19.83 -7.04 2.94
N GLY A 274 -19.01 -7.92 3.52
CA GLY A 274 -19.41 -9.21 4.06
C GLY A 274 -19.38 -10.37 3.06
N HIS A 275 -18.78 -10.18 1.88
CA HIS A 275 -18.56 -11.25 0.93
C HIS A 275 -17.38 -12.14 1.36
N ASP A 276 -17.45 -13.42 1.02
CA ASP A 276 -16.25 -14.26 0.98
C ASP A 276 -15.50 -13.98 -0.33
N VAL A 277 -14.18 -13.80 -0.26
CA VAL A 277 -13.41 -13.22 -1.37
C VAL A 277 -12.07 -13.93 -1.55
N ARG A 278 -11.77 -14.24 -2.81
CA ARG A 278 -10.46 -14.72 -3.28
C ARG A 278 -9.92 -13.85 -4.39
N ILE A 279 -8.59 -13.83 -4.52
CA ILE A 279 -7.88 -13.22 -5.65
C ILE A 279 -7.27 -14.36 -6.47
N ALA A 280 -7.57 -14.42 -7.76
CA ALA A 280 -7.07 -15.42 -8.69
C ALA A 280 -6.36 -14.75 -9.88
N VAL A 281 -5.65 -15.54 -10.68
CA VAL A 281 -5.12 -15.13 -11.98
C VAL A 281 -5.99 -15.74 -13.08
N GLU A 282 -6.22 -14.98 -14.15
CA GLU A 282 -6.95 -15.47 -15.33
C GLU A 282 -6.01 -16.39 -16.15
N GLU A 283 -6.47 -17.59 -16.50
CA GLU A 283 -5.69 -18.57 -17.31
C GLU A 283 -5.62 -18.22 -18.80
#